data_AF-X6BJ74-F1
#
_entry.id   AF-X6BJ74-F1
#
_cell.length_a   1.000
_cell.length_b   1.000
_cell.length_c   1.000
_cell.angle_alpha   90.00
_cell.angle_beta   90.00
_cell.angle_gamma   90.00
#
_symmetry.space_group_name_H-M   'P 1'
#
loop_
_entity.id
_entity.type
_entity.pdbx_description
1 polymer ?
#
loop_
_entity_poly.entity_id
_entity_poly.type
_entity_poly.pdbx_seq_one_letter_code
_entity_poly.pdbx_strand_id
1 'polypeptide(L)' 'MLRRRKCKFDRRYRRLFGNAGFWTFPPGSPKRFQAIKLDRICGKLWERCKVVAIERAAGI' A
#
# COMPACT_ATOMS: atom_id res chain seq x y z
N MET A 1 7.25 6.69 -12.10
CA MET A 1 6.92 7.44 -10.85
C MET A 1 6.15 6.64 -9.79
N LEU A 2 5.56 5.48 -10.10
CA LEU A 2 4.76 4.68 -9.15
C LEU A 2 5.58 3.97 -8.06
N ARG A 3 6.79 3.47 -8.40
CA ARG A 3 7.70 2.80 -7.44
C ARG A 3 8.08 3.72 -6.27
N ARG A 4 8.35 5.01 -6.54
CA ARG A 4 8.62 6.03 -5.51
C ARG A 4 7.40 6.30 -4.63
N ARG A 5 6.19 6.32 -5.20
CA ARG A 5 4.93 6.48 -4.44
C ARG A 5 4.66 5.28 -3.52
N LYS A 6 4.84 4.05 -4.02
CA LYS A 6 4.77 2.82 -3.19
C LYS A 6 5.73 2.92 -1.99
N CYS A 7 6.99 3.28 -2.22
CA CYS A 7 7.96 3.46 -1.13
C CYS A 7 7.54 4.52 -0.10
N LYS A 8 6.88 5.62 -0.53
CA LYS A 8 6.41 6.66 0.41
C LYS A 8 5.29 6.16 1.32
N PHE A 9 4.30 5.47 0.77
CA PHE A 9 3.17 4.94 1.56
C PHE A 9 3.58 3.74 2.42
N ASP A 10 4.45 2.87 1.91
CA ASP A 10 5.03 1.77 2.68
C ASP A 10 5.85 2.30 3.87
N ARG A 11 6.72 3.30 3.66
CA ARG A 11 7.44 3.96 4.75
C ARG A 11 6.50 4.62 5.76
N ARG A 12 5.42 5.24 5.29
CA ARG A 12 4.42 5.86 6.17
C ARG A 12 3.69 4.80 7.00
N TYR A 13 3.32 3.67 6.39
CA TYR A 13 2.72 2.54 7.09
C TYR A 13 3.67 2.01 8.17
N ARG A 14 4.92 1.70 7.80
CA ARG A 14 5.94 1.23 8.73
C ARG A 14 6.24 2.21 9.85
N ARG A 15 6.22 3.51 9.58
CA ARG A 15 6.42 4.53 10.62
C ARG A 15 5.26 4.58 11.63
N LEU A 16 4.02 4.36 11.19
CA LEU A 16 2.83 4.47 12.05
C LEU A 16 2.48 3.16 12.76
N PHE A 17 2.70 2.02 12.10
CA PHE A 17 2.24 0.70 12.53
C PHE A 17 3.38 -0.32 12.65
N GLY A 18 4.62 0.04 12.32
CA GLY A 18 5.74 -0.88 12.33
C GLY A 18 5.58 -1.99 11.29
N ASN A 19 5.93 -3.20 11.69
CA ASN A 19 5.71 -4.41 10.89
C ASN A 19 4.36 -5.09 11.22
N ALA A 20 3.49 -4.44 12.01
CA ALA A 20 2.21 -5.01 12.39
C ALA A 20 1.21 -4.86 11.24
N GLY A 21 0.55 -5.96 10.87
CA GLY A 21 -0.53 -5.94 9.88
C GLY A 21 -1.79 -5.29 10.45
N PHE A 22 -2.70 -4.82 9.60
CA PHE A 22 -3.92 -4.14 10.07
C PHE A 22 -4.81 -5.03 10.98
N TRP A 23 -4.69 -6.35 10.86
CA TRP A 23 -5.41 -7.34 11.67
C TRP A 23 -4.97 -7.38 13.12
N THR A 24 -3.79 -6.84 13.47
CA THR A 24 -3.31 -6.80 14.86
C THR A 24 -4.05 -5.75 15.70
N PHE A 25 -4.75 -4.80 15.06
CA PHE A 25 -5.49 -3.76 15.75
C PHE A 25 -6.93 -4.21 16.03
N PRO A 26 -7.53 -3.83 17.18
CA PRO A 26 -8.91 -4.18 17.49
C PRO A 26 -9.89 -3.75 16.39
N PRO A 27 -10.89 -4.58 16.07
CA PRO A 27 -11.95 -4.21 15.13
C PRO A 27 -12.64 -2.93 15.62
N GLY A 28 -12.98 -2.02 14.69
CA GLY A 28 -13.60 -0.72 15.02
C GLY A 28 -12.64 0.35 15.57
N SER A 29 -11.38 0.02 15.88
CA SER A 29 -10.45 1.04 16.35
C SER A 29 -10.07 2.04 15.25
N PRO A 30 -9.93 3.35 15.57
CA PRO A 30 -9.44 4.35 14.62
C PRO A 30 -8.08 3.97 13.99
N LYS A 31 -7.20 3.33 14.76
CA LYS A 31 -5.91 2.82 14.26
C LYS A 31 -6.09 1.75 13.19
N ARG A 32 -7.00 0.80 13.37
CA ARG A 32 -7.30 -0.22 12.36
C ARG A 32 -7.83 0.39 11.07
N PHE A 33 -8.75 1.36 11.15
CA PHE A 33 -9.25 2.04 9.96
C PHE A 33 -8.14 2.77 9.19
N GLN A 34 -7.24 3.45 9.90
CA GLN A 34 -6.09 4.11 9.28
C GLN A 34 -5.13 3.09 8.64
N ALA A 35 -4.86 1.97 9.31
CA ALA A 35 -4.01 0.90 8.79
C ALA A 35 -4.63 0.29 7.51
N ILE A 36 -5.92 -0.08 7.55
CA ILE A 36 -6.65 -0.61 6.37
C ILE A 36 -6.60 0.38 5.21
N LYS A 37 -6.81 1.68 5.48
CA LYS A 37 -6.80 2.70 4.42
C LYS A 37 -5.44 2.79 3.73
N LEU A 38 -4.35 2.79 4.50
CA LEU A 38 -2.99 2.84 3.95
C LEU A 38 -2.62 1.55 3.21
N ASP A 39 -2.98 0.39 3.76
CA ASP A 39 -2.77 -0.91 3.14
C ASP A 39 -3.46 -1.00 1.77
N ARG A 40 -4.74 -0.62 1.69
CA ARG A 40 -5.50 -0.57 0.43
C ARG A 40 -4.89 0.37 -0.60
N ILE A 41 -4.37 1.53 -0.17
CA ILE A 41 -3.68 2.47 -1.08
C ILE A 41 -2.40 1.84 -1.64
N CYS A 42 -1.61 1.17 -0.80
CA CYS A 42 -0.43 0.43 -1.22
C CYS A 42 -0.78 -0.66 -2.25
N GLY A 43 -1.84 -1.43 -1.98
CA GLY A 43 -2.37 -2.45 -2.91
C GLY A 43 -2.76 -1.86 -4.27
N LYS A 44 -3.55 -0.79 -4.29
CA LYS A 44 -3.94 -0.10 -5.55
C LYS A 44 -2.74 0.42 -6.34
N LEU A 45 -1.73 0.97 -5.65
CA LEU A 45 -0.50 1.43 -6.31
C LEU A 45 0.30 0.26 -6.87
N TRP A 46 0.31 -0.89 -6.20
CA TRP A 46 0.95 -2.09 -6.69
C TRP A 46 0.27 -2.64 -7.94
N GLU A 47 -1.06 -2.72 -7.96
CA GLU A 47 -1.81 -3.13 -9.15
C GLU A 47 -1.49 -2.23 -10.34
N ARG A 48 -1.48 -0.91 -10.14
CA ARG A 48 -1.05 0.03 -11.20
C ARG A 48 0.39 -0.18 -11.65
N CYS A 49 1.31 -0.54 -10.75
CA CYS A 49 2.69 -0.88 -11.15
C CYS A 49 2.72 -2.12 -12.03
N LYS A 50 1.93 -3.15 -11.70
CA LYS A 50 1.86 -4.39 -12.48
C LYS A 50 1.27 -4.13 -13.87
N VAL A 51 0.16 -3.39 -13.94
CA VAL A 51 -0.46 -3.03 -15.22
C VAL A 51 0.53 -2.31 -16.12
N VAL A 52 1.20 -1.25 -15.62
CA VAL A 52 2.21 -0.52 -16.39
C VAL A 52 3.40 -1.40 -16.79
N ALA A 53 3.79 -2.36 -15.95
CA ALA A 53 4.86 -3.30 -16.31
C ALA A 53 4.42 -4.26 -17.42
N ILE A 54 3.17 -4.73 -17.39
CA ILE A 54 2.58 -5.60 -18.42
C ILE A 54 2.42 -4.83 -19.74
N GLU A 55 1.86 -3.62 -19.71
CA GLU A 55 1.71 -2.75 -20.89
C GLU A 55 3.07 -2.54 -21.59
N ARG A 56 4.09 -2.16 -20.82
CA ARG A 56 5.45 -1.99 -21.34
C ARG A 56 6.05 -3.27 -21.91
N ALA A 57 5.80 -4.43 -21.29
CA ALA A 57 6.28 -5.71 -21.78
C ALA A 57 5.53 -6.16 -23.04
N ALA A 58 4.26 -5.77 -23.17
CA ALA A 58 3.43 -6.00 -24.35
C ALA A 58 3.72 -5.02 -25.50
N GLY A 59 4.54 -4.00 -25.28
CA GLY A 59 4.87 -2.97 -26.28
C GLY A 59 3.74 -1.97 -26.52
N ILE A 60 2.81 -1.83 -25.56
CA ILE A 60 1.68 -0.89 -25.57
C ILE A 60 1.96 0.27 -24.60
#